data_AF-A0A413Z643-F1
#
_entry.id   AF-A0A413Z643-F1
#
_cell.length_a   1.000
_cell.length_b   1.000
_cell.length_c   1.000
_cell.angle_alpha   90.00
_cell.angle_beta   90.00
_cell.angle_gamma   90.00
#
_symmetry.space_group_name_H-M   'P 1'
#
loop_
_entity.id
_entity.type
_entity.pdbx_description
1 polymer ?
#
loop_
_entity_poly.entity_id
_entity_poly.type
_entity_poly.pdbx_seq_one_letter_code
_entity_poly.pdbx_strand_id
1 'polypeptide(L)'
;MRVNPCRYCALSINLNGKHCSRYSSEECAKCENIQKHREYLLSQRKFAEGEQITSIEELLKQEWVMWYHSTKHIEVFKNMQLNLVLKFLKNGAFKKAIRKESEEK
;
A
#
# COMPACT_ATOMS: atom_id res chain seq x y z
N MET A 1 -12.07 9.74 4.14
CA MET A 1 -12.08 11.16 3.69
C MET A 1 -11.19 11.34 2.47
N ARG A 2 -11.66 12.09 1.46
CA ARG A 2 -10.90 12.33 0.20
C ARG A 2 -9.72 13.29 0.37
N VAL A 3 -9.84 14.28 1.25
CA VAL A 3 -8.81 15.30 1.48
C VAL A 3 -7.85 14.85 2.58
N ASN A 4 -6.59 15.29 2.49
CA ASN A 4 -5.58 15.07 3.52
C ASN A 4 -6.07 15.65 4.87
N PRO A 5 -6.24 14.81 5.92
CA PRO A 5 -6.77 15.25 7.21
C PRO A 5 -5.82 16.21 7.94
N CYS A 6 -4.53 16.23 7.61
CA CYS A 6 -3.55 17.11 8.23
C CYS A 6 -3.48 18.50 7.58
N ARG A 7 -4.19 18.74 6.46
CA ARG A 7 -4.06 19.98 5.67
C ARG A 7 -4.29 21.26 6.48
N TYR A 8 -5.25 21.24 7.40
CA TYR A 8 -5.60 22.38 8.25
C TYR A 8 -5.35 22.11 9.73
N CYS A 9 -4.60 21.05 10.05
CA CYS A 9 -4.30 20.70 11.43
C CYS A 9 -3.16 21.58 11.96
N ALA A 10 -3.40 22.25 13.10
CA ALA A 10 -2.40 23.09 13.75
C ALA A 10 -1.14 22.31 14.19
N LEU A 11 -1.29 21.01 14.45
CA LEU A 11 -0.19 20.11 14.83
C LEU A 11 0.52 19.48 13.62
N SER A 12 0.09 19.79 12.40
CA SER A 12 0.72 19.24 11.19
C SER A 12 2.12 19.80 10.98
N ILE A 13 2.97 18.99 10.36
CA ILE A 13 4.29 19.41 9.90
C ILE A 13 4.26 19.58 8.39
N ASN A 14 4.99 20.56 7.85
CA ASN A 14 5.16 20.69 6.40
C ASN A 14 6.43 19.94 5.97
N LEU A 15 6.27 18.90 5.15
CA LEU A 15 7.36 18.15 4.55
C LEU A 15 7.24 18.25 3.03
N ASN A 16 8.22 18.87 2.37
CA ASN A 16 8.26 19.07 0.92
C ASN A 16 6.96 19.72 0.36
N GLY A 17 6.44 20.74 1.04
CA GLY A 17 5.22 21.44 0.64
C GLY A 17 3.92 20.70 0.99
N LYS A 18 4.00 19.55 1.67
CA LYS A 18 2.83 18.74 2.06
C LYS A 18 2.64 18.74 3.57
N HIS A 19 1.42 19.00 4.03
CA HIS A 19 1.05 18.85 5.43
C HIS A 19 0.97 17.37 5.81
N CYS A 20 1.74 16.96 6.81
CA CYS A 20 1.82 15.58 7.26
C CYS A 20 1.55 15.52 8.77
N SER A 21 1.13 14.35 9.23
CA SER A 21 1.07 14.05 10.66
C SER A 21 2.48 14.01 11.24
N ARG A 22 2.65 14.46 12.47
CA ARG A 22 3.91 14.28 13.21
C ARG A 22 4.01 12.82 13.64
N TYR A 23 4.85 12.04 12.95
CA TYR A 23 4.94 10.58 13.12
C TYR A 23 5.22 10.15 14.58
N SER A 24 5.99 10.96 15.31
CA SER A 24 6.38 10.69 16.70
C SER A 24 5.38 11.21 17.75
N SER A 25 4.29 11.89 17.38
CA SER A 25 3.32 12.36 18.38
C SER A 25 2.25 11.30 18.66
N GLU A 26 2.05 10.99 19.93
CA GLU A 26 1.00 10.06 20.38
C GLU A 26 -0.40 10.54 19.96
N GLU A 27 -0.59 11.86 19.92
CA GLU A 27 -1.82 12.52 19.46
C GLU A 27 -2.13 12.18 17.99
N CYS A 28 -1.11 12.17 17.12
CA CYS A 28 -1.28 11.78 15.72
C CYS A 28 -1.48 10.26 15.57
N ALA A 29 -0.89 9.45 16.44
CA ALA A 29 -1.07 8.00 16.42
C ALA A 29 -2.54 7.59 16.72
N LYS A 30 -3.20 8.32 17.63
CA LYS A 30 -4.60 8.09 18.03
C LYS A 30 -5.61 8.95 17.25
N CYS A 31 -5.16 9.69 16.23
CA CYS A 31 -6.03 10.62 15.49
C CYS A 31 -7.04 9.86 14.62
N GLU A 32 -8.32 9.95 14.97
CA GLU A 32 -9.42 9.33 14.21
C GLU A 32 -9.48 9.78 12.74
N ASN A 33 -9.17 11.05 12.47
CA ASN A 33 -9.21 11.58 11.10
C ASN A 33 -8.18 10.91 10.19
N ILE A 34 -7.01 10.56 10.73
CA ILE A 34 -5.98 9.81 10.02
C ILE A 34 -6.45 8.37 9.78
N GLN A 35 -7.06 7.74 10.78
CA GLN A 35 -7.60 6.38 10.66
C GLN A 35 -8.70 6.31 9.59
N LYS A 36 -9.72 7.17 9.67
CA LYS A 36 -10.80 7.30 8.66
C LYS A 36 -10.28 7.65 7.26
N HIS A 37 -9.16 8.37 7.16
CA HIS A 37 -8.52 8.64 5.88
C HIS A 37 -7.83 7.38 5.32
N ARG A 38 -7.10 6.62 6.14
CA ARG A 38 -6.47 5.35 5.73
C ARG A 38 -7.51 4.32 5.29
N GLU A 39 -8.60 4.16 6.05
CA GLU A 39 -9.72 3.28 5.70
C GLU A 39 -10.37 3.67 4.37
N TYR A 40 -10.60 4.96 4.16
CA TYR A 40 -11.08 5.46 2.87
C TYR A 40 -10.11 5.15 1.74
N LEU A 41 -8.80 5.39 1.91
CA LEU A 41 -7.82 5.04 0.88
C LEU A 41 -7.83 3.54 0.59
N LEU A 42 -7.98 2.69 1.61
CA LEU A 42 -8.11 1.23 1.44
C LEU A 42 -9.39 0.83 0.70
N SER A 43 -10.52 1.51 0.95
CA SER A 43 -11.77 1.23 0.25
C SER A 43 -11.70 1.61 -1.23
N GLN A 44 -11.01 2.70 -1.56
CA GLN A 44 -10.83 3.16 -2.94
C GLN A 44 -9.80 2.36 -3.76
N ARG A 45 -8.99 1.50 -3.14
CA ARG A 45 -8.01 0.68 -3.87
C ARG A 45 -8.72 -0.32 -4.78
N LYS A 46 -8.26 -0.38 -6.03
CA LYS A 46 -8.72 -1.33 -7.06
C LYS A 46 -8.39 -2.80 -6.75
N PHE A 47 -7.34 -3.03 -5.96
CA PHE A 47 -6.87 -4.36 -5.63
C PHE A 47 -6.92 -4.60 -4.11
N ALA A 48 -7.29 -5.81 -3.73
CA ALA A 48 -7.22 -6.36 -2.40
C ALA A 48 -6.03 -7.34 -2.29
N GLU A 49 -5.58 -7.57 -1.05
CA GLU A 49 -4.56 -8.56 -0.75
C GLU A 49 -5.16 -9.96 -0.78
N GLY A 50 -4.64 -10.81 -1.66
CA GLY A 50 -4.96 -12.23 -1.69
C GLY A 50 -3.92 -13.09 -0.96
N GLU A 51 -3.82 -14.34 -1.41
CA GLU A 51 -2.88 -15.33 -0.89
C GLU A 51 -1.42 -14.91 -1.12
N GLN A 52 -0.55 -15.36 -0.21
CA GLN A 52 0.89 -15.18 -0.34
C GLN A 52 1.42 -15.97 -1.55
N ILE A 53 2.32 -15.33 -2.30
CA ILE A 53 3.05 -15.96 -3.41
C ILE A 53 4.36 -16.50 -2.84
N THR A 54 4.63 -17.78 -3.05
CA THR A 54 5.81 -18.45 -2.48
C THR A 54 6.89 -18.76 -3.49
N SER A 55 6.53 -18.85 -4.77
CA SER A 55 7.47 -19.18 -5.85
C SER A 55 7.64 -18.05 -6.88
N ILE A 56 8.79 -18.04 -7.55
CA ILE A 56 9.07 -17.11 -8.65
C ILE A 56 8.14 -17.39 -9.83
N GLU A 57 7.87 -18.66 -10.14
CA GLU A 57 7.02 -19.04 -11.27
C GLU A 57 5.59 -18.52 -11.09
N GLU A 58 5.03 -18.65 -9.89
CA GLU A 58 3.73 -18.05 -9.55
C GLU A 58 3.75 -16.54 -9.65
N LEU A 59 4.84 -15.90 -9.18
CA LEU A 59 5.01 -14.45 -9.23
C LEU A 59 5.00 -13.95 -10.69
N LEU A 60 5.75 -14.61 -11.58
CA LEU A 60 5.89 -14.20 -12.97
C LEU A 60 4.63 -14.42 -13.83
N LYS A 61 3.71 -15.28 -13.38
CA LYS A 61 2.39 -15.47 -14.02
C LYS A 61 1.43 -14.31 -13.75
N GLN A 62 1.67 -13.50 -12.73
CA GLN A 62 0.80 -12.37 -12.40
C GLN A 62 1.17 -11.13 -13.22
N GLU A 63 0.18 -10.35 -13.64
CA GLU A 63 0.39 -9.01 -14.21
C GLU A 63 0.55 -7.97 -13.09
N TRP A 64 -0.32 -8.02 -12.09
CA TRP A 64 -0.33 -7.15 -10.91
C TRP A 64 -0.09 -7.96 -9.65
N VAL A 65 0.77 -7.44 -8.77
CA VAL A 65 1.16 -8.10 -7.51
C VAL A 65 1.03 -7.11 -6.36
N MET A 66 0.58 -7.60 -5.20
CA MET A 66 0.65 -6.86 -3.95
C MET A 66 2.03 -7.07 -3.33
N TRP A 67 2.84 -6.00 -3.30
CA TRP A 67 4.11 -5.98 -2.60
C TRP A 67 3.92 -5.27 -1.26
N TYR A 68 4.03 -6.04 -0.17
CA TYR A 68 3.51 -5.69 1.15
C TYR A 68 2.03 -5.28 1.04
N HIS A 69 1.75 -3.97 1.14
CA HIS A 69 0.42 -3.39 1.08
C HIS A 69 0.23 -2.47 -0.13
N SER A 70 1.12 -2.53 -1.12
CA SER A 70 1.10 -1.68 -2.31
C SER A 70 1.01 -2.50 -3.58
N THR A 71 0.09 -2.15 -4.47
CA THR A 71 0.00 -2.79 -5.78
C THR A 71 1.14 -2.31 -6.67
N LYS A 72 1.81 -3.24 -7.35
CA LYS A 72 2.86 -2.98 -8.33
C LYS A 72 2.65 -3.86 -9.56
N HIS A 73 3.05 -3.36 -10.72
CA HIS A 73 3.11 -4.16 -11.94
C HIS A 73 4.31 -5.11 -11.87
N ILE A 74 4.19 -6.31 -12.44
CA ILE A 74 5.22 -7.35 -12.38
C ILE A 74 6.56 -6.90 -12.99
N GLU A 75 6.55 -5.99 -13.96
CA GLU A 75 7.75 -5.45 -14.60
C GLU A 75 8.74 -4.81 -13.62
N VAL A 76 8.24 -4.23 -12.52
CA VAL A 76 9.10 -3.69 -11.46
C VAL A 76 10.02 -4.77 -10.90
N PHE A 77 9.50 -5.99 -10.75
CA PHE A 77 10.25 -7.12 -10.19
C PHE A 77 11.03 -7.88 -11.25
N LYS A 78 10.57 -7.89 -12.52
CA LYS A 78 11.36 -8.42 -13.65
C LYS A 78 12.65 -7.63 -13.87
N ASN A 79 12.62 -6.33 -13.63
CA ASN A 79 13.79 -5.45 -13.73
C ASN A 79 14.65 -5.40 -12.45
N MET A 80 14.25 -6.12 -11.39
CA MET A 80 14.96 -6.17 -10.13
C MET A 80 15.97 -7.32 -10.11
N GLN A 81 17.06 -7.16 -9.36
CA GLN A 81 18.01 -8.24 -9.15
C GLN A 81 17.33 -9.47 -8.51
N LEU A 82 17.57 -10.65 -9.09
CA LEU A 82 16.94 -11.91 -8.68
C LEU A 82 17.10 -12.20 -7.17
N ASN A 83 18.27 -11.93 -6.61
CA ASN A 83 18.55 -12.14 -5.18
C ASN A 83 17.63 -11.32 -4.27
N LEU A 84 17.26 -10.10 -4.68
CA LEU A 84 16.31 -9.27 -3.93
C LEU A 84 14.89 -9.84 -4.03
N VAL A 85 14.47 -10.26 -5.22
CA VAL A 85 13.16 -10.89 -5.43
C VAL A 85 13.04 -12.16 -4.59
N LEU A 86 14.07 -13.01 -4.57
CA LEU A 86 14.14 -14.20 -3.73
C LEU A 86 14.06 -13.87 -2.24
N LYS A 87 14.77 -12.82 -1.79
CA LYS A 87 14.70 -12.35 -0.40
C LYS A 87 13.29 -11.88 -0.03
N PHE A 88 12.61 -11.17 -0.94
CA PHE A 88 11.23 -10.73 -0.72
C PHE A 88 10.23 -11.89 -0.68
N LEU A 89 10.40 -12.90 -1.54
CA LEU A 89 9.60 -14.13 -1.50
C LEU A 89 9.78 -14.86 -0.16
N LYS A 90 11.03 -15.02 0.31
CA LYS A 90 11.33 -15.63 1.61
C LYS A 90 10.69 -14.88 2.78
N ASN A 91 10.61 -13.55 2.69
CA ASN A 91 9.99 -12.70 3.71
C ASN A 91 8.46 -12.62 3.60
N GLY A 92 7.83 -13.31 2.63
CA GLY A 92 6.38 -13.25 2.40
C GLY A 92 5.89 -11.88 1.93
N ALA A 93 6.75 -11.10 1.28
CA ALA A 93 6.42 -9.74 0.85
C ALA A 93 5.49 -9.69 -0.36
N PHE A 94 5.27 -10.81 -1.07
CA PHE A 94 4.41 -10.87 -2.25
C PHE A 94 3.09 -11.58 -1.95
N LYS A 95 2.00 -10.95 -2.37
CA LYS A 95 0.65 -11.54 -2.35
C LYS A 95 -0.02 -11.35 -3.71
N LYS A 96 -0.95 -12.23 -4.05
CA LYS A 96 -1.80 -12.11 -5.24
C LYS A 96 -2.60 -10.80 -5.15
N ALA A 97 -2.67 -10.06 -6.24
CA ALA A 97 -3.52 -8.87 -6.32
C ALA A 97 -4.91 -9.29 -6.79
N ILE A 98 -5.88 -9.33 -5.89
CA ILE A 98 -7.27 -9.64 -6.24
C ILE A 98 -7.91 -8.33 -6.67
N ARG A 99 -8.29 -8.21 -7.94
CA ARG A 99 -9.06 -7.04 -8.39
C ARG A 99 -10.39 -7.07 -7.65
N LYS A 100 -10.71 -6.01 -6.91
CA LYS A 100 -12.07 -5.80 -6.44
C LYS A 100 -12.86 -5.59 -7.71
N GLU A 101 -13.67 -6.58 -8.11
CA GLU A 101 -14.71 -6.34 -9.08
C GLU A 101 -15.48 -5.14 -8.55
N SER A 102 -15.38 -4.02 -9.26
CA SER A 102 -16.32 -2.95 -9.09
C SER A 102 -17.64 -3.57 -9.53
N GLU A 103 -18.43 -4.06 -8.58
CA GLU A 103 -19.87 -4.09 -8.76
C GLU A 103 -20.25 -2.67 -9.16
N GLU A 104 -20.39 -2.49 -10.46
CA GLU A 104 -21.16 -1.41 -11.04
C GLU A 104 -22.58 -1.58 -10.52
N LYS A 105 -22.95 -0.74 -9.57
CA LYS A 105 -24.32 -0.25 -9.40
C LYS A 105 -24.28 1.25 -9.13
#